data_AF-A0A2V8GV36-F1
#
_entry.id   AF-A0A2V8GV36-F1
#
_cell.length_a   1.000
_cell.length_b   1.000
_cell.length_c   1.000
_cell.angle_alpha   90.00
_cell.angle_beta   90.00
_cell.angle_gamma   90.00
#
_symmetry.space_group_name_H-M   'P 1'
#
loop_
_entity.id
_entity.type
_entity.pdbx_description
1 polymer ?
#
loop_
_entity_poly.entity_id
_entity_poly.type
_entity_poly.pdbx_seq_one_letter_code
_entity_poly.pdbx_strand_id
1 'polypeptide(L)'
;MVDSTVILAGAIPAAVLALVADGVLTWLERRLSPGRRRVSRAVPITVATAAVLFALATAGIGAGTRNTIVIGSKNFTEQVVLGELLAQTLERRGVTVTRRLNLGGSFICDRAIRSGDIDAYVEYTGTALAAILKQPIVKDPAAVFTTVRDEYARAGLSVLPPLGFTRRW
;
A
#
# COMPACT_ATOMS: atom_id res chain seq x y z
N MET A 1 -5.64 11.83 15.45
CA MET A 1 -4.34 12.20 16.07
C MET A 1 -3.25 11.70 15.16
N VAL A 2 -2.32 12.55 14.76
CA VAL A 2 -1.17 12.13 13.95
C VAL A 2 -0.22 11.40 14.89
N ASP A 3 0.08 10.12 14.61
CA ASP A 3 0.96 9.31 15.46
C ASP A 3 2.40 9.82 15.36
N SER A 4 2.82 10.61 16.35
CA SER A 4 4.18 11.16 16.47
C SER A 4 5.25 10.06 16.45
N THR A 5 4.90 8.83 16.85
CA THR A 5 5.77 7.65 16.78
C THR A 5 6.18 7.31 15.35
N VAL A 6 5.28 7.47 14.37
CA VAL A 6 5.57 7.19 12.96
C VAL A 6 6.40 8.32 12.33
N ILE A 7 6.21 9.56 12.79
CA ILE A 7 7.03 10.72 12.38
C ILE A 7 8.45 10.60 12.94
N LEU A 8 8.60 10.25 14.23
CA LEU A 8 9.91 10.04 14.85
C LEU A 8 10.65 8.83 14.26
N ALA A 9 9.92 7.76 13.92
CA ALA A 9 10.51 6.56 13.31
C ALA A 9 11.15 6.83 11.93
N GLY A 10 10.70 7.84 11.19
CA GLY A 10 11.33 8.28 9.95
C GLY A 10 12.39 9.37 10.13
N ALA A 11 12.16 10.30 11.06
CA ALA A 11 13.05 11.45 11.26
C ALA A 11 14.40 11.08 11.91
N ILE A 12 14.41 10.15 12.87
CA ILE A 12 15.64 9.75 13.56
C ILE A 12 16.62 9.04 12.60
N PRO A 13 16.21 8.05 11.79
CA PRO A 13 17.10 7.43 10.81
C PRO A 13 17.59 8.42 9.75
N ALA A 14 16.73 9.33 9.28
CA ALA A 14 17.12 10.35 8.31
C ALA A 14 18.19 11.31 8.87
N ALA A 15 18.04 11.74 10.13
CA ALA A 15 19.02 12.59 10.80
C ALA A 15 20.36 11.86 11.03
N VAL A 16 20.33 10.58 11.40
CA VAL A 16 21.55 9.75 11.51
C VAL A 16 22.24 9.60 10.17
N LEU A 17 21.48 9.38 9.08
CA LEU A 17 22.04 9.28 7.73
C LEU A 17 22.69 10.59 7.29
N ALA A 18 22.07 11.73 7.58
CA ALA A 18 22.61 13.06 7.28
C ALA A 18 23.94 13.30 8.01
N LEU A 19 24.02 12.98 9.31
CA LEU A 19 25.25 13.12 10.09
C LEU A 19 26.37 12.19 9.59
N VAL A 20 26.04 10.98 9.15
CA VAL A 20 27.00 10.05 8.55
C VAL A 20 27.50 10.57 7.20
N ALA A 21 26.61 11.09 6.36
CA ALA A 21 26.97 11.68 5.07
C ALA A 21 27.88 12.90 5.24
N ASP A 22 27.55 13.83 6.14
CA ASP A 22 28.36 15.00 6.47
C ASP A 22 29.73 14.60 7.03
N GLY A 23 29.78 13.55 7.87
CA GLY A 23 31.02 12.99 8.40
C GLY A 23 31.92 12.39 7.31
N VAL A 24 31.33 11.65 6.35
CA VAL A 24 32.06 11.09 5.20
C VAL A 24 32.57 12.20 4.29
N LEU A 25 31.77 13.22 4.02
CA LEU A 25 32.16 14.38 3.20
C LEU A 25 33.32 15.14 3.85
N THR A 26 33.21 15.41 5.15
CA THR A 26 34.26 16.08 5.94
C THR A 26 35.56 15.26 5.98
N TRP A 27 35.46 13.93 6.07
CA TRP A 27 36.62 13.05 6.02
C TRP A 27 37.30 13.05 4.64
N LEU A 28 36.50 13.05 3.57
CA LEU A 28 36.97 13.19 2.19
C LEU A 28 37.66 14.54 1.97
N GLU A 29 37.06 15.64 2.41
CA GLU A 29 37.66 16.98 2.32
C GLU A 29 39.00 17.06 3.07
N ARG A 30 39.09 16.48 4.28
CA ARG A 30 40.36 16.45 5.03
C ARG A 30 41.43 15.59 4.37
N ARG A 31 41.05 14.55 3.62
CA ARG A 31 42.00 13.70 2.86
C ARG A 31 42.34 14.24 1.47
N LEU A 32 41.48 15.07 0.89
CA LEU A 32 41.62 15.65 -0.45
C LEU A 32 42.00 17.13 -0.45
N SER A 33 42.13 17.77 0.72
CA SER A 33 42.55 19.17 0.83
C SER A 33 43.86 19.44 0.06
N PRO A 34 43.92 20.51 -0.76
CA PRO A 34 45.01 20.75 -1.71
C PRO A 34 46.24 21.30 -0.99
N GLY A 35 46.96 20.40 -0.32
CA GLY A 35 48.27 20.62 0.28
C GLY A 35 49.30 19.66 -0.30
N ARG A 36 49.66 19.84 -1.58
CA ARG A 36 50.85 19.30 -2.26
C ARG A 36 51.32 17.89 -1.82
N ARG A 37 50.41 16.91 -1.77
CA ARG A 37 50.76 15.49 -1.63
C ARG A 37 50.08 14.66 -2.72
N ARG A 38 50.91 13.96 -3.48
CA ARG A 38 50.56 13.07 -4.59
C ARG A 38 49.53 12.04 -4.10
N VAL A 39 48.26 12.24 -4.44
CA VAL A 39 47.19 11.29 -4.11
C VAL A 39 47.52 9.96 -4.77
N SER A 40 47.63 8.89 -3.97
CA SER A 40 47.92 7.56 -4.50
C SER A 40 46.69 7.04 -5.27
N ARG A 41 46.91 6.31 -6.38
CA ARG A 41 45.85 5.75 -7.24
C ARG A 41 44.87 4.80 -6.50
N ALA A 42 45.18 4.41 -5.27
CA ALA A 42 44.34 3.53 -4.45
C ALA A 42 43.15 4.24 -3.78
N VAL A 43 43.25 5.55 -3.52
CA VAL A 43 42.21 6.34 -2.84
C VAL A 43 40.86 6.36 -3.58
N PRO A 44 40.79 6.61 -4.90
CA PRO A 44 39.50 6.61 -5.61
C PRO A 44 38.84 5.21 -5.64
N ILE A 45 39.65 4.14 -5.65
CA ILE A 45 39.14 2.76 -5.67
C ILE A 45 38.46 2.43 -4.33
N THR A 46 39.06 2.80 -3.21
CA THR A 46 38.49 2.57 -1.87
C THR A 46 37.21 3.36 -1.61
N VAL A 47 37.10 4.58 -2.16
CA VAL A 47 35.88 5.40 -2.03
C VAL A 47 34.74 4.79 -2.86
N ALA A 48 35.04 4.31 -4.07
CA ALA A 48 34.06 3.66 -4.92
C ALA A 48 33.54 2.34 -4.30
N THR A 49 34.40 1.52 -3.71
CA THR A 49 33.96 0.29 -3.03
C THR A 49 33.12 0.58 -1.79
N ALA A 50 33.49 1.57 -0.98
CA ALA A 50 32.70 1.97 0.19
C ALA A 50 31.31 2.50 -0.20
N ALA A 51 31.20 3.28 -1.28
CA ALA A 51 29.91 3.78 -1.78
C ALA A 51 29.00 2.64 -2.28
N VAL A 52 29.56 1.66 -2.99
CA VAL A 52 28.80 0.48 -3.45
C VAL A 52 28.33 -0.38 -2.28
N LEU A 53 29.18 -0.61 -1.27
CA LEU A 53 28.80 -1.36 -0.08
C LEU A 53 27.72 -0.63 0.74
N PHE A 54 27.77 0.69 0.83
CA PHE A 54 26.76 1.49 1.51
C PHE A 54 25.41 1.48 0.75
N ALA A 55 25.44 1.55 -0.58
CA ALA A 55 24.25 1.43 -1.41
C ALA A 55 23.61 0.03 -1.29
N LEU A 56 24.42 -1.04 -1.22
CA LEU A 56 23.91 -2.38 -0.97
C LEU A 56 23.33 -2.54 0.45
N ALA A 57 23.97 -1.95 1.47
CA ALA A 57 23.51 -2.05 2.85
C ALA A 57 22.19 -1.31 3.10
N THR A 58 21.93 -0.22 2.35
CA THR A 58 20.70 0.59 2.50
C THR A 58 19.53 0.09 1.66
N ALA A 59 19.79 -0.72 0.61
CA ALA A 59 18.75 -1.30 -0.24
C ALA A 59 17.78 -2.27 0.48
N GLY A 60 18.16 -2.78 1.66
CA GLY A 60 17.35 -3.73 2.45
C GLY A 60 16.43 -3.12 3.52
N ILE A 61 16.53 -1.82 3.81
CA ILE A 61 15.88 -1.22 5.00
C ILE A 61 14.42 -0.80 4.74
N GLY A 62 13.96 -0.81 3.48
CA GLY A 62 12.63 -0.30 3.10
C GLY A 62 11.47 -1.31 3.07
N ALA A 63 11.72 -2.60 3.26
CA ALA A 63 10.67 -3.64 3.11
C ALA A 63 9.89 -3.86 4.41
N GLY A 64 9.24 -2.80 4.92
CA GLY A 64 8.21 -2.96 5.94
C GLY A 64 7.02 -3.68 5.31
N THR A 65 6.76 -4.92 5.73
CA THR A 65 5.52 -5.64 5.39
C THR A 65 4.34 -4.75 5.76
N ARG A 66 3.46 -4.41 4.80
CA ARG A 66 2.17 -3.75 5.10
C ARG A 66 1.38 -4.69 6.00
N ASN A 67 1.51 -4.51 7.31
CA ASN A 67 0.89 -5.39 8.30
C ASN A 67 -0.56 -4.99 8.61
N THR A 68 -1.12 -4.10 7.78
CA THR A 68 -2.43 -3.48 7.98
C THR A 68 -3.25 -3.56 6.70
N ILE A 69 -4.44 -4.14 6.79
CA ILE A 69 -5.42 -4.20 5.69
C ILE A 69 -6.32 -2.97 5.77
N VAL A 70 -6.57 -2.33 4.64
CA VAL A 70 -7.45 -1.16 4.55
C VAL A 70 -8.84 -1.58 4.07
N ILE A 71 -9.85 -1.44 4.92
CA ILE A 71 -11.25 -1.76 4.60
C ILE A 71 -12.02 -0.51 4.21
N GLY A 72 -12.57 -0.53 3.00
CA GLY A 72 -13.39 0.54 2.44
C GLY A 72 -14.89 0.28 2.53
N SER A 73 -15.70 1.32 2.29
CA SER A 73 -17.13 1.15 2.02
C SER A 73 -17.73 2.25 1.16
N LYS A 74 -18.87 1.92 0.54
CA LYS A 74 -19.72 2.90 -0.15
C LYS A 74 -20.41 3.83 0.86
N ASN A 75 -20.89 4.98 0.38
CA ASN A 75 -21.43 6.07 1.21
C ASN A 75 -22.90 5.95 1.62
N PHE A 76 -23.37 4.74 1.91
CA PHE A 76 -24.71 4.52 2.45
C PHE A 76 -24.72 3.52 3.60
N THR A 77 -25.72 3.64 4.46
CA THR A 77 -25.76 3.02 5.80
C THR A 77 -25.42 1.53 5.80
N GLU A 78 -26.06 0.74 4.95
CA GLU A 78 -25.81 -0.72 4.89
C GLU A 78 -24.33 -1.02 4.62
N GLN A 79 -23.69 -0.28 3.73
CA GLN A 79 -22.29 -0.55 3.35
C GLN A 79 -21.30 -0.08 4.39
N VAL A 80 -21.61 1.01 5.09
CA VAL A 80 -20.82 1.43 6.26
C VAL A 80 -20.88 0.34 7.33
N VAL A 81 -22.07 -0.21 7.62
CA VAL A 81 -22.23 -1.31 8.58
C VAL A 81 -21.50 -2.57 8.12
N LEU A 82 -21.64 -2.97 6.85
CA LEU A 82 -20.96 -4.16 6.32
C LEU A 82 -19.43 -4.00 6.30
N GLY A 83 -18.92 -2.82 5.97
CA GLY A 83 -17.49 -2.51 6.05
C GLY A 83 -16.96 -2.62 7.48
N GLU A 84 -17.73 -2.13 8.46
CA GLU A 84 -17.39 -2.27 9.89
C GLU A 84 -17.38 -3.74 10.35
N LEU A 85 -18.40 -4.51 9.97
CA LEU A 85 -18.46 -5.95 10.28
C LEU A 85 -17.30 -6.73 9.65
N LEU A 86 -16.90 -6.37 8.43
CA LEU A 86 -15.73 -6.96 7.76
C LEU A 86 -14.43 -6.64 8.52
N ALA A 87 -14.23 -5.37 8.90
CA ALA A 87 -13.07 -4.94 9.68
C ALA A 87 -12.97 -5.70 11.02
N GLN A 88 -14.06 -5.73 11.81
CA GLN A 88 -14.09 -6.46 13.09
C GLN A 88 -13.88 -7.97 12.94
N THR A 89 -14.30 -8.55 11.82
CA THR A 89 -14.10 -9.99 11.56
C THR A 89 -12.64 -10.32 11.28
N LEU A 90 -11.92 -9.43 10.59
CA LEU A 90 -10.48 -9.56 10.37
C LEU A 90 -9.70 -9.31 11.67
N GLU A 91 -10.07 -8.29 12.44
CA GLU A 91 -9.44 -7.97 13.72
C GLU A 91 -9.57 -9.11 14.73
N ARG A 92 -10.73 -9.77 14.80
CA ARG A 92 -10.92 -10.99 15.63
C ARG A 92 -10.01 -12.15 15.23
N ARG A 93 -9.42 -12.13 14.03
CA ARG A 93 -8.43 -13.11 13.56
C ARG A 93 -6.98 -12.61 13.69
N GLY A 94 -6.76 -11.49 14.40
CA GLY A 94 -5.43 -10.93 14.64
C GLY A 94 -4.87 -10.08 13.50
N VAL A 95 -5.70 -9.70 12.52
CA VAL A 95 -5.29 -8.83 11.41
C VAL A 95 -5.47 -7.37 11.81
N THR A 96 -4.45 -6.53 11.65
CA THR A 96 -4.58 -5.09 11.85
C THR A 96 -5.39 -4.48 10.70
N VAL A 97 -6.40 -3.67 11.01
CA VAL A 97 -7.27 -3.06 9.99
C VAL A 97 -7.32 -1.54 10.12
N THR A 98 -7.13 -0.84 9.00
CA THR A 98 -7.46 0.57 8.84
C THR A 98 -8.83 0.71 8.17
N ARG A 99 -9.70 1.54 8.71
CA ARG A 99 -11.03 1.81 8.15
C ARG A 99 -11.00 3.06 7.28
N ARG A 100 -11.41 2.96 6.02
CA ARG A 100 -11.70 4.07 5.11
C ARG A 100 -13.14 3.95 4.63
N LEU A 101 -14.08 4.04 5.57
CA LEU A 101 -15.51 3.90 5.28
C LEU A 101 -16.05 5.17 4.61
N ASN A 102 -17.21 5.04 3.97
CA ASN A 102 -17.97 6.17 3.42
C ASN A 102 -17.25 6.93 2.29
N LEU A 103 -16.61 6.20 1.37
CA LEU A 103 -15.78 6.78 0.28
C LEU A 103 -16.61 7.43 -0.83
N GLY A 104 -17.81 6.93 -1.09
CA GLY A 104 -18.65 7.36 -2.21
C GLY A 104 -19.44 6.22 -2.84
N GLY A 105 -19.83 6.37 -4.09
CA GLY A 105 -20.51 5.30 -4.85
C GLY A 105 -19.56 4.20 -5.33
N SER A 106 -20.13 3.23 -6.05
CA SER A 106 -19.39 2.05 -6.56
C SER A 106 -18.17 2.40 -7.41
N PHE A 107 -18.23 3.43 -8.27
CA PHE A 107 -17.07 3.84 -9.07
C PHE A 107 -15.88 4.37 -8.24
N ILE A 108 -16.16 5.03 -7.12
CA ILE A 108 -15.10 5.55 -6.24
C ILE A 108 -14.44 4.39 -5.50
N CYS A 109 -15.23 3.44 -5.00
CA CYS A 109 -14.71 2.23 -4.35
C CYS A 109 -13.95 1.33 -5.33
N ASP A 110 -14.44 1.15 -6.56
CA ASP A 110 -13.77 0.36 -7.59
C ASP A 110 -12.43 0.98 -8.02
N ARG A 111 -12.38 2.31 -8.15
CA ARG A 111 -11.10 3.00 -8.36
C ARG A 111 -10.16 2.79 -7.19
N ALA A 112 -10.65 2.94 -5.96
CA ALA A 112 -9.85 2.82 -4.75
C ALA A 112 -9.25 1.42 -4.58
N ILE A 113 -10.01 0.35 -4.88
CA ILE A 113 -9.46 -1.01 -4.78
C ILE A 113 -8.44 -1.28 -5.89
N ARG A 114 -8.63 -0.72 -7.10
CA ARG A 114 -7.67 -0.86 -8.21
C ARG A 114 -6.39 -0.05 -7.99
N SER A 115 -6.46 1.09 -7.31
CA SER A 115 -5.29 1.90 -6.94
C SER A 115 -4.56 1.37 -5.70
N GLY A 116 -5.17 0.45 -4.95
CA GLY A 116 -4.64 -0.01 -3.66
C GLY A 116 -4.86 0.97 -2.51
N ASP A 117 -5.76 1.95 -2.68
CA ASP A 117 -6.21 2.85 -1.60
C ASP A 117 -7.04 2.14 -0.53
N ILE A 118 -7.68 1.03 -0.91
CA ILE A 118 -8.35 0.06 -0.06
C ILE A 118 -7.99 -1.36 -0.54
N ASP A 119 -7.96 -2.32 0.37
CA ASP A 119 -7.65 -3.71 0.07
C ASP A 119 -8.92 -4.56 -0.09
N ALA A 120 -10.01 -4.20 0.61
CA ALA A 120 -11.30 -4.87 0.46
C ALA A 120 -12.48 -3.93 0.77
N TYR A 121 -13.61 -4.21 0.12
CA TYR A 121 -14.92 -3.62 0.42
C TYR A 121 -16.02 -4.57 -0.03
N VAL A 122 -17.27 -4.27 0.34
CA VAL A 122 -18.43 -5.06 -0.12
C VAL A 122 -19.04 -4.41 -1.36
N GLU A 123 -19.28 -5.22 -2.39
CA GLU A 123 -19.96 -4.79 -3.61
C GLU A 123 -21.15 -5.70 -3.95
N TYR A 124 -22.19 -5.13 -4.56
CA TYR A 124 -23.25 -5.91 -5.14
C TYR A 124 -22.88 -6.30 -6.56
N THR A 125 -22.95 -7.60 -6.86
CA THR A 125 -22.59 -8.14 -8.16
C THR A 125 -23.41 -7.54 -9.30
N GLY A 126 -24.71 -7.29 -9.11
CA GLY A 126 -25.54 -6.62 -10.12
C GLY A 126 -25.10 -5.18 -10.40
N THR A 127 -24.70 -4.43 -9.35
CA THR A 127 -24.16 -3.07 -9.51
C THR A 127 -22.81 -3.11 -10.21
N ALA A 128 -21.92 -4.02 -9.83
CA ALA A 128 -20.64 -4.20 -10.49
C ALA A 128 -20.80 -4.56 -11.97
N LEU A 129 -21.68 -5.51 -12.29
CA LEU A 129 -21.96 -5.94 -13.67
C LEU A 129 -22.40 -4.78 -14.57
N ALA A 130 -23.42 -4.04 -14.14
CA ALA A 130 -24.06 -3.02 -14.98
C ALA A 130 -23.31 -1.67 -14.93
N ALA A 131 -22.92 -1.21 -13.74
CA ALA A 131 -22.34 0.12 -13.57
C ALA A 131 -20.84 0.13 -13.90
N ILE A 132 -20.08 -0.84 -13.39
CA ILE A 132 -18.61 -0.85 -13.48
C ILE A 132 -18.17 -1.59 -14.75
N LEU A 133 -18.56 -2.85 -14.90
CA LEU A 133 -18.08 -3.74 -15.96
C LEU A 133 -18.79 -3.53 -17.31
N LYS A 134 -19.92 -2.80 -17.31
CA LYS A 134 -20.73 -2.52 -18.51
C LYS A 134 -21.14 -3.77 -19.28
N GLN A 135 -21.39 -4.87 -18.56
CA GLN A 135 -21.82 -6.14 -19.13
C GLN A 135 -23.35 -6.19 -19.30
N PRO A 136 -23.88 -7.03 -20.22
CA PRO A 136 -25.32 -7.24 -20.37
C PRO A 136 -25.96 -7.68 -19.06
N ILE A 137 -27.14 -7.12 -18.74
CA ILE A 137 -27.86 -7.47 -17.52
C ILE A 137 -28.47 -8.87 -17.65
N VAL A 138 -28.07 -9.76 -16.76
CA VAL A 138 -28.58 -11.14 -16.66
C VAL A 138 -29.39 -11.27 -15.36
N LYS A 139 -30.49 -12.04 -15.39
CA LYS A 139 -31.37 -12.22 -14.21
C LYS A 139 -30.89 -13.29 -13.23
N ASP A 140 -30.17 -14.30 -13.72
CA ASP A 140 -29.66 -15.38 -12.89
C ASP A 140 -28.52 -14.89 -11.97
N PRO A 141 -28.69 -14.89 -10.63
CA PRO A 141 -27.66 -14.44 -9.71
C PRO A 141 -26.36 -15.23 -9.79
N ALA A 142 -26.44 -16.53 -10.12
CA ALA A 142 -25.25 -17.39 -10.22
C ALA A 142 -24.42 -17.03 -11.47
N ALA A 143 -25.07 -16.83 -12.62
CA ALA A 143 -24.43 -16.30 -13.82
C ALA A 143 -23.82 -14.91 -13.56
N VAL A 144 -24.56 -14.00 -12.91
CA VAL A 144 -24.06 -12.65 -12.58
C VAL A 144 -22.81 -12.72 -11.70
N PHE A 145 -22.81 -13.52 -10.64
CA PHE A 145 -21.64 -13.70 -9.77
C PHE A 145 -20.44 -14.24 -10.55
N THR A 146 -20.66 -15.26 -11.38
CA THR A 146 -19.61 -15.90 -12.18
C THR A 146 -18.96 -14.89 -13.12
N THR A 147 -19.76 -14.14 -13.89
CA THR A 147 -19.26 -13.10 -14.80
C THR A 147 -18.47 -12.03 -14.05
N VAL A 148 -18.99 -11.52 -12.93
CA VAL A 148 -18.31 -10.49 -12.12
C VAL A 148 -16.98 -11.02 -11.59
N ARG A 149 -16.97 -12.22 -11.03
CA ARG A 149 -15.74 -12.85 -10.52
C ARG A 149 -14.68 -12.96 -11.61
N ASP A 150 -15.06 -13.44 -12.78
CA ASP A 150 -14.11 -13.70 -13.86
C ASP A 150 -13.55 -12.39 -14.44
N GLU A 151 -14.38 -11.35 -14.58
CA GLU A 151 -13.92 -10.03 -15.03
C GLU A 151 -13.02 -9.32 -14.00
N TYR A 152 -13.34 -9.40 -12.70
CA TYR A 152 -12.47 -8.85 -11.66
C TYR A 152 -11.15 -9.63 -11.54
N ALA A 153 -11.16 -10.95 -11.74
CA ALA A 153 -9.96 -11.78 -11.74
C ALA A 153 -8.98 -11.37 -12.85
N ARG A 154 -9.47 -11.03 -14.05
CA ARG A 154 -8.63 -10.49 -15.13
C ARG A 154 -7.96 -9.17 -14.77
N ALA A 155 -8.55 -8.40 -13.84
CA ALA A 155 -7.98 -7.19 -13.31
C ALA A 155 -7.12 -7.39 -12.05
N GLY A 156 -6.80 -8.63 -11.68
CA GLY A 156 -6.00 -8.95 -10.51
C GLY A 156 -6.75 -8.82 -9.18
N LEU A 157 -8.09 -8.76 -9.21
CA LEU A 157 -8.93 -8.63 -8.02
C LEU A 157 -9.68 -9.95 -7.75
N SER A 158 -9.80 -10.31 -6.47
CA SER A 158 -10.53 -11.51 -6.06
C SER A 158 -11.92 -11.17 -5.55
N VAL A 159 -12.94 -11.82 -6.10
CA VAL A 159 -14.32 -11.74 -5.60
C VAL A 159 -14.59 -12.95 -4.72
N LEU A 160 -14.82 -12.70 -3.42
CA LEU A 160 -15.10 -13.74 -2.43
C LEU A 160 -16.52 -14.30 -2.57
N PRO A 161 -16.83 -15.45 -1.96
CA PRO A 161 -18.19 -15.98 -1.91
C PRO A 161 -19.20 -14.94 -1.40
N PRO A 162 -20.44 -14.95 -1.92
CA PRO A 162 -21.45 -13.98 -1.53
C PRO A 162 -21.81 -14.12 -0.05
N LEU A 163 -22.17 -13.01 0.60
CA LEU A 163 -22.53 -12.96 2.02
C LEU A 163 -23.88 -13.63 2.36
N GLY A 164 -24.56 -14.21 1.37
CA GLY A 164 -25.82 -14.95 1.58
C GLY A 164 -27.10 -14.10 1.60
N PHE A 165 -27.02 -12.81 1.25
CA PHE A 165 -28.20 -11.95 1.13
C PHE A 165 -28.22 -11.18 -0.20
N THR A 166 -29.41 -10.73 -0.59
CA THR A 166 -29.64 -9.91 -1.79
C THR A 166 -30.43 -8.68 -1.42
N ARG A 167 -30.04 -7.51 -1.93
CA ARG A 167 -30.83 -6.29 -1.77
C ARG A 167 -32.01 -6.31 -2.74
N ARG A 168 -33.21 -6.64 -2.24
CA ARG A 168 -34.48 -6.70 -2.98
C ARG A 168 -35.44 -5.63 -2.45
N TRP A 169 -35.12 -4.37 -2.69
CA TRP A 169 -36.01 -3.25 -2.35
C TRP A 169 -35.85 -2.18 -3.42
#